data_AF-A0A1V4VME0-F1
#
_entry.id   AF-A0A1V4VME0-F1
#
_cell.length_a   1.000
_cell.length_b   1.000
_cell.length_c   1.000
_cell.angle_alpha   90.00
_cell.angle_beta   90.00
_cell.angle_gamma   90.00
#
_symmetry.space_group_name_H-M   'P 1'
#
loop_
_entity.id
_entity.type
_entity.pdbx_description
1 polymer ?
#
loop_
_entity_poly.entity_id
_entity_poly.type
_entity_poly.pdbx_seq_one_letter_code
_entity_poly.pdbx_strand_id
1 'polypeptide(L)' 'MAAAEVIAALKGKPSGDLPEEIATWVKDNKILPELVELSKKALELVVDKSELKELWEDTDEFTTWLEIVQDLKNRLE' A
#
# COMPACT_ATOMS: atom_id res chain seq x y z
N MET A 1 0.24 -3.57 -5.06
CA MET A 1 0.06 -2.80 -3.81
C MET A 1 0.45 -3.60 -2.56
N ALA A 2 0.30 -4.93 -2.53
CA ALA A 2 0.65 -5.77 -1.37
C ALA A 2 2.04 -5.50 -0.77
N ALA A 3 3.08 -5.28 -1.57
CA ALA A 3 4.41 -4.93 -1.04
C ALA A 3 4.38 -3.64 -0.20
N ALA A 4 3.67 -2.60 -0.65
CA ALA A 4 3.53 -1.34 0.09
C ALA A 4 2.75 -1.52 1.40
N GLU A 5 1.80 -2.46 1.47
CA GLU A 5 1.13 -2.83 2.73
C GLU A 5 2.11 -3.43 3.75
N VAL A 6 3.04 -4.28 3.30
CA VAL A 6 4.09 -4.83 4.18
C VAL A 6 5.00 -3.71 4.69
N ILE A 7 5.35 -2.74 3.84
CA ILE A 7 6.14 -1.57 4.24
C ILE A 7 5.38 -0.71 5.27
N ALA A 8 4.08 -0.46 5.08
CA ALA A 8 3.25 0.24 6.06
C ALA A 8 3.16 -0.52 7.40
N ALA A 9 3.04 -1.85 7.35
CA ALA A 9 3.07 -2.69 8.54
C ALA A 9 4.42 -2.64 9.27
N LEU A 10 5.54 -2.67 8.53
CA LEU A 10 6.89 -2.49 9.12
C LEU A 10 7.10 -1.09 9.74
N LYS A 11 6.36 -0.06 9.30
CA LYS A 11 6.32 1.27 9.96
C LYS A 11 5.45 1.27 11.23
N GLY A 12 4.81 0.16 11.58
CA GLY A 12 3.89 0.07 12.71
C GLY A 12 2.47 0.58 12.40
N LYS A 13 2.11 0.72 11.11
CA LYS A 13 0.77 1.13 10.66
C LYS A 13 0.16 0.04 9.75
N PRO A 14 -0.12 -1.17 10.27
CA PRO A 14 -0.72 -2.26 9.50
C PRO A 14 -2.19 -1.96 9.12
N SER A 15 -2.69 -2.60 8.07
CA SER A 15 -4.13 -2.61 7.75
C SER A 15 -4.87 -3.62 8.62
N GLY A 16 -6.19 -3.50 8.71
CA GLY A 16 -7.03 -4.47 9.41
C GLY A 16 -7.02 -5.87 8.77
N ASP A 17 -6.82 -5.93 7.46
CA ASP A 17 -6.79 -7.16 6.66
C ASP A 17 -5.40 -7.77 6.51
N LEU A 18 -4.40 -7.32 7.31
CA LEU A 18 -3.05 -7.85 7.22
C LEU A 18 -3.01 -9.34 7.64
N PRO A 19 -2.53 -10.26 6.78
CA PRO A 19 -2.45 -11.67 7.13
C PRO A 19 -1.55 -11.92 8.35
N GLU A 20 -1.91 -12.88 9.20
CA GLU A 20 -1.18 -13.19 10.44
C GLU A 20 0.29 -13.56 10.20
N GLU A 21 0.58 -14.26 9.11
CA GLU A 21 1.93 -14.61 8.70
C GLU A 21 2.80 -13.36 8.50
N ILE A 22 2.24 -12.35 7.82
CA ILE A 22 2.92 -11.07 7.60
C ILE A 22 3.02 -10.30 8.91
N ALA A 23 1.95 -10.26 9.71
CA ALA A 23 1.96 -9.60 11.02
C ALA A 23 3.00 -10.19 11.99
N THR A 24 3.30 -11.48 11.87
CA THR A 24 4.39 -12.14 12.61
C THR A 24 5.73 -11.75 12.01
N TRP A 25 5.89 -11.88 10.69
CA TRP A 25 7.14 -11.57 10.00
C TRP A 25 7.63 -10.14 10.23
N VAL A 26 6.72 -9.14 10.24
CA VAL A 26 7.11 -7.73 10.44
C VAL A 26 7.66 -7.43 11.84
N LYS A 27 7.39 -8.27 12.85
CA LYS A 27 7.92 -8.08 14.22
C LYS A 27 9.42 -8.33 14.30
N ASP A 28 9.94 -9.25 13.48
CA ASP A 28 11.34 -9.65 13.47
C ASP A 28 12.16 -8.90 12.41
N ASN A 29 11.51 -8.09 11.57
CA ASN A 29 12.14 -7.41 10.45
C ASN A 29 12.13 -5.88 10.65
N LYS A 30 13.11 -5.21 10.03
CA LYS A 30 13.24 -3.75 10.06
C LYS A 30 13.07 -3.17 8.67
N ILE A 31 12.45 -2.00 8.62
CA ILE A 31 12.29 -1.24 7.39
C ILE A 31 13.55 -0.45 7.05
N LEU A 32 13.90 -0.45 5.76
CA LEU A 32 14.86 0.50 5.21
C LEU A 32 14.12 1.78 4.81
N PRO A 33 14.54 2.97 5.26
CA PRO A 33 13.84 4.23 4.98
C PRO A 33 13.62 4.50 3.48
N GLU A 34 14.56 4.07 2.62
CA GLU A 34 14.45 4.19 1.17
C GLU A 34 13.24 3.45 0.58
N LEU A 35 12.82 2.34 1.20
CA LEU A 35 11.66 1.56 0.75
C LEU A 35 10.34 2.27 1.02
N VAL A 36 10.29 3.15 2.02
CA VAL A 36 9.11 4.00 2.28
C VAL A 36 8.90 4.95 1.10
N GLU A 37 9.95 5.69 0.74
CA GLU A 37 9.91 6.66 -0.36
C GLU A 37 9.66 5.99 -1.71
N LEU A 38 10.27 4.83 -1.94
CA LEU A 38 10.01 4.04 -3.15
C LEU A 38 8.55 3.56 -3.22
N SER A 39 7.99 3.14 -2.08
CA SER A 39 6.58 2.70 -2.01
C SER A 39 5.61 3.85 -2.31
N LYS A 40 5.86 5.05 -1.76
CA LYS A 40 5.05 6.24 -2.05
C LYS A 40 5.04 6.56 -3.54
N LYS A 41 6.22 6.63 -4.17
CA LYS A 41 6.36 6.89 -5.62
C LYS A 41 5.67 5.83 -6.46
N ALA A 42 5.79 4.56 -6.07
CA ALA A 42 5.12 3.47 -6.78
C ALA A 42 3.59 3.61 -6.73
N LEU A 43 3.02 3.98 -5.58
CA LEU A 43 1.58 4.21 -5.45
C LEU A 43 1.12 5.40 -6.30
N GLU A 44 1.92 6.47 -6.39
CA GLU A 44 1.64 7.61 -7.27
C GLU A 44 1.57 7.21 -8.74
N LEU A 45 2.54 6.41 -9.20
CA LEU A 45 2.54 5.91 -10.58
C LEU A 45 1.32 5.02 -10.86
N VAL A 46 0.92 4.19 -9.90
CA VAL A 46 -0.25 3.33 -10.03
C VAL A 46 -1.53 4.15 -10.19
N VAL A 47 -1.74 5.22 -9.41
CA VAL A 47 -2.97 6.02 -9.51
C VAL A 47 -2.97 7.01 -10.68
N ASP A 48 -1.81 7.40 -11.21
CA ASP A 48 -1.71 8.38 -12.31
C ASP A 48 -1.87 7.69 -13.68
N LYS A 49 -1.00 6.72 -14.00
CA LYS A 49 -0.89 6.08 -15.32
C LYS A 49 -0.52 4.60 -15.20
N SER A 50 -1.49 3.77 -14.87
CA SER A 50 -1.32 2.32 -14.92
C SER A 50 -2.53 1.64 -15.53
N GLU A 51 -2.30 0.53 -16.23
CA GLU A 51 -3.37 -0.36 -16.69
C GLU A 51 -4.26 -0.81 -15.52
N LEU A 52 -3.69 -0.94 -14.32
CA LEU A 52 -4.46 -1.28 -13.12
C LEU A 52 -5.50 -0.21 -12.79
N LYS A 53 -5.14 1.07 -12.87
CA LYS A 53 -6.07 2.18 -12.64
C LYS A 53 -7.18 2.18 -13.70
N GLU A 54 -6.83 2.01 -14.97
CA GLU A 54 -7.80 1.90 -16.07
C GLU A 54 -8.80 0.76 -15.82
N LEU A 55 -8.32 -0.41 -15.40
CA LEU A 55 -9.18 -1.54 -15.05
C LEU A 55 -10.14 -1.24 -13.89
N TRP A 56 -9.72 -0.46 -12.89
CA TRP A 56 -10.60 -0.05 -11.79
C TRP A 56 -11.56 1.07 -12.18
N GLU A 57 -11.18 1.97 -13.10
CA GLU A 57 -12.04 3.06 -13.61
C GLU A 57 -13.32 2.53 -14.28
N ASP A 58 -13.28 1.33 -14.87
CA ASP A 58 -14.44 0.65 -15.46
C ASP A 58 -15.36 -0.05 -14.45
N THR A 59 -15.06 0.02 -13.14
CA THR A 59 -15.85 -0.63 -12.07
C THR A 59 -16.61 0.38 -11.21
N ASP A 60 -17.72 -0.05 -10.60
CA ASP A 60 -18.46 0.75 -9.61
C ASP A 60 -17.65 0.99 -8.31
N GLU A 61 -16.55 0.26 -8.11
CA GLU A 61 -15.69 0.33 -6.93
C GLU A 61 -14.48 1.27 -7.10
N PHE A 62 -14.35 1.96 -8.24
CA PHE A 62 -13.19 2.84 -8.50
C PHE A 62 -12.92 3.84 -7.37
N THR A 63 -13.98 4.46 -6.86
CA THR A 63 -13.87 5.46 -5.78
C THR A 63 -13.35 4.81 -4.50
N THR A 64 -13.89 3.65 -4.12
CA THR A 64 -13.45 2.89 -2.94
C THR A 64 -12.01 2.42 -3.10
N TRP A 65 -11.61 1.99 -4.30
CA TRP A 65 -10.22 1.64 -4.59
C TRP A 65 -9.28 2.84 -4.40
N LEU A 66 -9.65 4.03 -4.88
CA LEU A 66 -8.86 5.25 -4.63
C LEU A 66 -8.74 5.59 -3.14
N GLU A 67 -9.81 5.42 -2.37
CA GLU A 67 -9.78 5.61 -0.91
C GLU A 67 -8.82 4.64 -0.22
N ILE A 68 -8.80 3.37 -0.63
CA ILE A 68 -7.86 2.36 -0.13
C ILE A 68 -6.42 2.75 -0.46
N VAL A 69 -6.16 3.20 -1.70
CA VAL A 69 -4.81 3.65 -2.08
C VAL A 69 -4.38 4.88 -1.28
N GLN A 70 -5.29 5.83 -1.05
CA GLN A 70 -5.01 7.02 -0.28
C GLN A 70 -4.75 6.71 1.20
N ASP A 71 -5.52 5.81 1.81
CA ASP A 71 -5.25 5.28 3.16
C ASP A 71 -3.84 4.68 3.23
N LEU A 72 -3.48 3.82 2.27
CA LEU A 72 -2.16 3.22 2.24
C LEU A 72 -1.05 4.27 2.10
N LYS A 73 -1.23 5.30 1.26
CA LYS A 73 -0.30 6.44 1.18
C LYS A 73 -0.17 7.15 2.53
N ASN A 74 -1.27 7.41 3.24
CA ASN A 74 -1.24 8.05 4.56
C ASN A 74 -0.54 7.20 5.62
N ARG A 75 -0.63 5.86 5.53
CA ARG A 75 0.12 4.96 6.42
C ARG A 75 1.62 4.94 6.09
N LEU A 76 2.00 5.30 4.87
CA LEU A 76 3.39 5.45 4.46
C LEU A 76 3.98 6.84 4.77
N GLU A 77 3.17 7.84 5.13
CA GLU A 77 3.63 9.12 5.72
C GLU A 77 4.37 8.89 7.04
#